data_AF-A0A538PHI6-F1
#
_entry.id   AF-A0A538PHI6-F1
#
_cell.length_a   1.000
_cell.length_b   1.000
_cell.length_c   1.000
_cell.angle_alpha   90.00
_cell.angle_beta   90.00
_cell.angle_gamma   90.00
#
_symmetry.space_group_name_H-M   'P 1'
#
loop_
_entity.id
_entity.type
_entity.pdbx_description
1 polymer ?
#
loop_
_entity_poly.entity_id
_entity_poly.type
_entity_poly.pdbx_seq_one_letter_code
_entity_poly.pdbx_strand_id
1 'polypeptide(L)'
;MENPGRVARHSQDPYTRTIGKLCQGGDWACANGDLEALGDIAARLIGYTDEPLCRELGELSALCHDDPDHATAAWARLKNRVLRSVTPS
;
A
#
# COMPACT_ATOMS: atom_id res chain seq x y z
N MET A 1 35.59 -16.98 1.28
CA MET A 1 34.28 -17.56 0.94
C MET A 1 33.27 -16.95 1.89
N GLU A 2 32.72 -15.79 1.53
CA GLU A 2 31.71 -15.11 2.34
C GLU A 2 30.36 -15.35 1.66
N ASN A 3 29.44 -15.91 2.43
CA ASN A 3 28.08 -16.24 2.01
C ASN A 3 27.23 -14.97 2.11
N PRO A 4 26.74 -14.35 1.02
CA PRO A 4 25.81 -13.24 1.13
C PRO A 4 24.41 -13.83 1.34
N GLY A 5 24.19 -14.37 2.54
CA GLY A 5 22.91 -14.83 3.01
C GLY A 5 21.92 -13.67 3.05
N ARG A 6 21.10 -13.59 2.00
CA ARG A 6 19.69 -13.15 2.00
C ARG A 6 19.16 -12.79 3.39
N VAL A 7 19.25 -11.52 3.76
CA VAL A 7 18.30 -10.93 4.70
C VAL A 7 17.79 -9.69 4.01
N ALA A 8 16.52 -9.76 3.61
CA ALA A 8 15.77 -8.65 3.08
C ALA A 8 16.09 -7.41 3.90
N ARG A 9 16.67 -6.40 3.23
CA ARG A 9 16.98 -5.11 3.82
C ARG A 9 15.71 -4.63 4.53
N HIS A 10 15.68 -4.73 5.85
CA HIS A 10 14.80 -3.91 6.65
C HIS A 10 15.22 -2.49 6.32
N SER A 11 14.45 -1.81 5.45
CA SER A 11 14.74 -0.43 5.12
C SER A 11 14.86 0.33 6.44
N GLN A 12 16.04 0.89 6.70
CA GLN A 12 16.30 1.67 7.91
C GLN A 12 15.54 3.00 7.87
N ASP A 13 14.99 3.35 6.70
CA ASP A 13 14.16 4.51 6.50
C ASP A 13 12.76 4.32 7.14
N PRO A 14 12.39 5.14 8.13
CA PRO A 14 11.12 5.05 8.84
C PRO A 14 9.91 5.26 7.91
N TYR A 15 10.10 5.99 6.81
CA TYR A 15 9.06 6.26 5.81
C TYR A 15 8.70 4.99 5.03
N THR A 16 9.69 4.29 4.47
CA THR A 16 9.54 2.99 3.81
C THR A 16 8.91 1.95 4.73
N ARG A 17 9.29 1.94 6.02
CA ARG A 17 8.71 1.02 7.00
C ARG A 17 7.23 1.32 7.27
N THR A 18 6.86 2.60 7.32
CA THR A 18 5.48 3.02 7.53
C THR A 18 4.59 2.62 6.35
N ILE A 19 5.08 2.85 5.13
CA ILE A 19 4.38 2.46 3.91
C ILE A 19 4.21 0.94 3.83
N GLY A 20 5.27 0.18 4.13
CA GLY A 20 5.18 -1.28 4.19
C GLY A 20 4.11 -1.79 5.17
N LYS A 21 4.00 -1.17 6.35
CA LYS A 21 2.95 -1.50 7.34
C LYS A 21 1.55 -1.17 6.83
N LEU A 22 1.37 -0.02 6.18
CA LEU A 22 0.09 0.37 5.59
C LEU A 22 -0.31 -0.60 4.47
N CYS A 23 0.62 -0.98 3.60
CA CYS A 23 0.39 -2.01 2.57
C CYS A 23 0.03 -3.37 3.17
N GLN A 24 0.67 -3.78 4.26
CA GLN A 24 0.31 -5.02 4.94
C GLN A 24 -1.09 -4.94 5.58
N GLY A 25 -1.43 -3.79 6.16
CA GLY A 25 -2.77 -3.53 6.70
C GLY A 25 -3.85 -3.60 5.61
N GLY A 26 -3.58 -3.02 4.43
CA GLY A 26 -4.55 -3.04 3.33
C GLY A 26 -4.74 -4.44 2.75
N ASP A 27 -3.69 -5.27 2.70
CA ASP A 27 -3.82 -6.69 2.35
C ASP A 27 -4.71 -7.45 3.33
N TRP A 28 -4.53 -7.20 4.62
CA TRP A 28 -5.38 -7.79 5.64
C TRP A 28 -6.83 -7.31 5.51
N ALA A 29 -7.04 -6.01 5.31
CA ALA A 29 -8.37 -5.42 5.14
C ALA A 29 -9.11 -6.04 3.94
N CYS A 30 -8.46 -6.11 2.78
CA CYS A 30 -8.98 -6.79 1.60
C CYS A 30 -9.32 -8.27 1.86
N ALA A 31 -8.44 -9.01 2.56
CA ALA A 31 -8.67 -10.43 2.83
C ALA A 31 -9.86 -10.70 3.77
N ASN A 32 -10.23 -9.72 4.61
CA ASN A 32 -11.32 -9.84 5.57
C ASN A 32 -12.59 -9.08 5.15
N GLY A 33 -12.59 -8.43 3.99
CA GLY A 33 -13.72 -7.60 3.53
C GLY A 33 -13.92 -6.33 4.35
N ASP A 34 -12.88 -5.86 5.06
CA ASP A 34 -12.93 -4.65 5.87
C ASP A 34 -12.63 -3.42 4.99
N LEU A 35 -13.65 -2.96 4.27
CA LEU A 35 -13.50 -1.87 3.30
C LEU A 35 -13.34 -0.50 3.95
N GLU A 36 -13.88 -0.31 5.15
CA GLU A 36 -13.67 0.91 5.93
C GLU A 36 -12.19 1.05 6.28
N ALA A 37 -11.57 -0.01 6.81
CA ALA A 37 -10.14 -0.02 7.07
C ALA A 37 -9.31 0.14 5.80
N LEU A 38 -9.73 -0.47 4.67
CA LEU A 38 -9.05 -0.29 3.39
C LEU A 38 -9.09 1.17 2.92
N GLY A 39 -10.25 1.83 3.04
CA GLY A 39 -10.44 3.23 2.69
C GLY A 39 -9.57 4.17 3.52
N ASP A 40 -9.48 3.93 4.83
CA ASP A 40 -8.61 4.67 5.75
C ASP A 40 -7.12 4.48 5.42
N ILE A 41 -6.72 3.25 5.09
CA ILE A 41 -5.35 2.94 4.70
C ILE A 41 -4.99 3.63 3.40
N ALA A 42 -5.88 3.63 2.41
CA ALA A 42 -5.71 4.34 1.15
C ALA A 42 -5.55 5.85 1.39
N ALA A 43 -6.40 6.45 2.21
CA ALA A 43 -6.33 7.87 2.57
C ALA A 43 -5.01 8.22 3.28
N ARG A 44 -4.54 7.36 4.18
CA ARG A 44 -3.25 7.55 4.86
C ARG A 44 -2.07 7.47 3.91
N LEU A 45 -2.10 6.57 2.92
CA LEU A 45 -1.03 6.41 1.93
C LEU A 45 -0.85 7.64 1.03
N ILE A 46 -1.89 8.46 0.83
CA ILE A 46 -1.80 9.73 0.07
C ILE A 46 -0.70 10.63 0.63
N GLY A 47 -0.54 10.69 1.96
CA GLY A 47 0.51 11.48 2.61
C GLY A 47 1.94 10.96 2.38
N TYR A 48 2.09 9.82 1.70
CA TYR A 48 3.35 9.13 1.47
C TYR A 48 3.63 8.85 -0.01
N THR A 49 2.88 9.44 -0.94
CA THR A 49 3.02 9.17 -2.37
C THR A 49 3.06 10.44 -3.20
N ASP A 50 3.57 10.33 -4.43
CA ASP A 50 3.52 11.43 -5.41
C ASP A 50 2.13 11.56 -6.04
N GLU A 51 1.88 12.73 -6.63
CA GLU A 51 0.59 13.18 -7.15
C GLU A 51 -0.21 12.18 -8.02
N PRO A 52 0.39 11.42 -8.97
CA PRO A 52 -0.37 10.44 -9.73
C PRO A 52 -0.87 9.27 -8.87
N LEU A 53 -0.14 8.88 -7.82
CA LEU A 53 -0.57 7.84 -6.88
C LEU A 53 -1.56 8.38 -5.85
N CYS A 54 -1.40 9.64 -5.42
CA CYS A 54 -2.34 10.30 -4.51
C CYS A 54 -3.77 10.29 -5.04
N ARG A 55 -3.95 10.63 -6.32
CA ARG A 55 -5.27 10.64 -6.95
C ARG A 55 -5.92 9.26 -6.96
N GLU A 56 -5.18 8.25 -7.39
CA GLU A 56 -5.70 6.89 -7.50
C GLU A 56 -6.00 6.27 -6.12
N LEU A 57 -5.23 6.63 -5.08
CA LEU A 57 -5.50 6.25 -3.70
C LEU A 57 -6.76 6.96 -3.14
N GLY A 58 -6.99 8.21 -3.53
CA GLY A 58 -8.23 8.91 -3.22
C GLY A 58 -9.45 8.26 -3.89
N GLU A 59 -9.32 7.88 -5.17
CA GLU A 59 -10.35 7.15 -5.91
C GLU A 59 -10.63 5.77 -5.27
N LEU A 60 -9.60 5.05 -4.82
CA LEU A 60 -9.76 3.80 -4.07
C LEU A 60 -10.55 4.00 -2.77
N SER A 61 -10.24 5.05 -2.00
CA SER A 61 -10.95 5.36 -0.75
C SER A 61 -12.44 5.61 -0.99
N ALA A 62 -12.80 6.30 -2.07
CA ALA A 62 -14.19 6.45 -2.50
C ALA A 62 -14.82 5.11 -2.91
N LEU A 63 -14.14 4.31 -3.73
CA LEU A 63 -14.63 3.00 -4.17
C LEU A 63 -14.92 2.03 -3.03
N CYS A 64 -14.21 2.12 -1.90
CA CYS A 64 -14.48 1.27 -0.73
C CYS A 64 -15.92 1.40 -0.21
N HIS A 65 -16.59 2.53 -0.47
CA HIS A 65 -17.98 2.78 -0.07
C HIS A 65 -18.98 2.39 -1.16
N ASP A 66 -18.62 2.60 -2.42
CA ASP A 66 -19.54 2.48 -3.57
C ASP A 66 -19.47 1.12 -4.27
N ASP A 67 -18.27 0.53 -4.38
CA ASP A 67 -18.01 -0.70 -5.14
C ASP A 67 -16.90 -1.55 -4.50
N PRO A 68 -17.26 -2.44 -3.54
CA PRO A 68 -16.36 -3.35 -2.85
C PRO A 68 -15.44 -4.19 -3.74
N ASP A 69 -15.99 -4.73 -4.83
CA ASP A 69 -15.29 -5.66 -5.71
C ASP A 69 -14.21 -4.91 -6.51
N HIS A 70 -14.57 -3.73 -7.05
CA HIS A 70 -13.62 -2.88 -7.74
C HIS A 70 -12.58 -2.29 -6.79
N ALA A 71 -12.95 -1.94 -5.55
CA ALA A 71 -11.99 -1.47 -4.54
C ALA A 71 -10.92 -2.53 -4.26
N THR A 72 -11.33 -3.78 -4.03
CA THR A 72 -10.42 -4.89 -3.75
C THR A 72 -9.47 -5.18 -4.93
N ALA A 73 -10.00 -5.14 -6.16
CA ALA A 73 -9.19 -5.30 -7.38
C ALA A 73 -8.21 -4.13 -7.59
N ALA A 74 -8.64 -2.89 -7.33
CA ALA A 74 -7.82 -1.70 -7.43
C ALA A 74 -6.67 -1.71 -6.41
N TRP A 75 -6.94 -2.13 -5.16
CA TRP A 75 -5.91 -2.25 -4.12
C TRP A 75 -4.71 -3.09 -4.55
N ALA A 76 -4.95 -4.29 -5.12
CA ALA A 76 -3.88 -5.18 -5.55
C ALA A 76 -2.92 -4.54 -6.57
N ARG A 77 -3.45 -3.69 -7.46
CA ARG A 77 -2.66 -2.96 -8.46
C ARG A 77 -1.92 -1.77 -7.83
N LEU A 78 -2.60 -1.00 -6.99
CA LEU A 78 -2.06 0.22 -6.38
C LEU A 78 -0.96 -0.09 -5.37
N LYS A 79 -1.15 -1.09 -4.50
CA LYS A 79 -0.13 -1.54 -3.54
C LYS A 79 1.21 -1.81 -4.21
N ASN A 80 1.20 -2.53 -5.33
CA ASN A 80 2.43 -2.85 -6.05
C ASN A 80 3.14 -1.60 -6.61
N ARG A 81 2.39 -0.56 -6.98
CA ARG A 81 2.97 0.71 -7.43
C ARG A 81 3.54 1.51 -6.26
N VAL A 82 2.82 1.58 -5.14
CA VAL A 82 3.28 2.20 -3.89
C VAL A 82 4.58 1.54 -3.39
N LEU A 83 4.65 0.20 -3.38
CA LEU A 83 5.86 -0.49 -2.94
C LEU A 83 7.05 -0.28 -3.90
N ARG A 84 6.80 -0.09 -5.19
CA ARG A 84 7.85 0.22 -6.16
C ARG A 84 8.36 1.65 -6.06
N SER A 85 7.54 2.62 -5.65
CA SER A 85 7.98 4.01 -5.49
C SER A 85 8.91 4.21 -4.29
N VAL A 86 8.93 3.28 -3.34
CA VAL A 86 9.73 3.37 -2.10
C VAL A 86 10.97 2.49 -2.08
N THR A 87 11.13 1.60 -3.08
CA THR A 87 12.32 0.75 -3.17
C THR A 87 13.37 1.51 -3.99
N PRO A 88 14.52 1.90 -3.42
CA PRO A 88 15.58 2.53 -4.20
C PRO A 88 16.13 1.51 -5.20
N SER A 89 16.17 1.90 -6.48
CA SER A 89 16.87 1.20 -7.57
C SER A 89 18.33 0.94 -7.23
#